data_AF-A0A7V2DD58-F1
#
_entry.id   AF-A0A7V2DD58-F1
#
_cell.length_a   1.000
_cell.length_b   1.000
_cell.length_c   1.000
_cell.angle_alpha   90.00
_cell.angle_beta   90.00
_cell.angle_gamma   90.00
#
_symmetry.space_group_name_H-M   'P 1'
#
loop_
_entity.id
_entity.type
_entity.pdbx_description
1 polymer ?
#
loop_
_entity_poly.entity_id
_entity_poly.type
_entity_poly.pdbx_seq_one_letter_code
_entity_poly.pdbx_strand_id
1 'polypeptide(L)'
;METALDRKRRKDFERARALSSEFKKREKWSRRVLLRFQKQQLDRLVRYAVAHSSFYRDLYNEISFDHPVNLKDLPVINKQSIMKNFDGVITDQRLKIDDINDYIENLSFDDYYFGEYRVLTTTGSTGLRGVFVYGREAWSVILAAVNRASSLMGLLRSRE
;
A
#
# COMPACT_ATOMS: atom_id res chain seq x y z
N MET A 1 -14.40 0.38 28.56
CA MET A 1 -14.55 1.64 27.79
C MET A 1 -13.74 1.48 26.51
N GLU A 2 -14.31 1.68 25.31
CA GLU A 2 -13.58 1.52 24.03
C GLU A 2 -12.48 2.58 23.91
N THR A 3 -11.23 2.18 23.64
CA THR A 3 -10.11 3.13 23.51
C THR A 3 -10.17 3.88 22.18
N ALA A 4 -9.39 4.97 22.05
CA ALA A 4 -9.27 5.67 20.76
C ALA A 4 -8.65 4.76 19.67
N LEU A 5 -7.75 3.86 20.07
CA LEU A 5 -7.13 2.86 19.21
C LEU A 5 -8.15 1.84 18.69
N ASP A 6 -9.01 1.33 19.58
CA ASP A 6 -10.07 0.38 19.22
C ASP A 6 -11.05 1.00 18.22
N ARG A 7 -11.45 2.25 18.46
CA ARG A 7 -12.30 3.01 17.50
C ARG A 7 -11.65 3.14 16.14
N LYS A 8 -10.33 3.39 16.07
CA LYS A 8 -9.60 3.48 14.79
C LYS A 8 -9.61 2.13 14.09
N ARG A 9 -9.26 1.05 14.79
CA ARG A 9 -9.24 -0.31 14.23
C ARG A 9 -10.62 -0.74 13.72
N ARG A 10 -11.68 -0.50 14.48
CA ARG A 10 -13.06 -0.80 14.07
C ARG A 10 -13.44 -0.10 12.77
N LYS A 11 -13.16 1.21 12.65
CA LYS A 11 -13.40 1.97 11.42
C LYS A 11 -12.59 1.41 10.24
N ASP A 12 -11.36 0.95 10.46
CA ASP A 12 -10.54 0.34 9.39
C ASP A 12 -11.15 -0.99 8.92
N PHE A 13 -11.68 -1.80 9.83
CA PHE A 13 -12.40 -3.03 9.51
C PHE A 13 -13.72 -2.77 8.77
N GLU A 14 -14.50 -1.75 9.16
CA GLU A 14 -15.74 -1.38 8.46
C GLU A 14 -15.46 -1.00 7.01
N ARG A 15 -14.44 -0.16 6.76
CA ARG A 15 -13.98 0.16 5.40
C ARG A 15 -13.51 -1.07 4.65
N ALA A 16 -12.74 -1.95 5.30
CA ALA A 16 -12.26 -3.18 4.69
C ALA A 16 -13.40 -4.10 4.22
N ARG A 17 -14.50 -4.20 4.99
CA ARG A 17 -15.67 -4.99 4.55
C ARG A 17 -16.32 -4.41 3.30
N ALA A 18 -16.49 -3.08 3.24
CA ALA A 18 -17.02 -2.41 2.05
C ALA A 18 -16.13 -2.68 0.81
N LEU A 19 -14.81 -2.57 0.98
CA LEU A 19 -13.83 -2.87 -0.07
C LEU A 19 -13.85 -4.35 -0.49
N SER A 20 -14.00 -5.29 0.45
CA SER A 20 -14.11 -6.72 0.14
C SER A 20 -15.31 -7.03 -0.75
N SER A 21 -16.46 -6.37 -0.53
CA SER A 21 -17.64 -6.51 -1.40
C SER A 21 -17.34 -6.06 -2.83
N GLU A 22 -16.67 -4.91 -2.99
CA GLU A 22 -16.24 -4.41 -4.28
C GLU A 22 -15.23 -5.35 -4.96
N PHE A 23 -14.28 -5.92 -4.21
CA PHE A 23 -13.32 -6.88 -4.77
C PHE A 23 -13.99 -8.17 -5.25
N LYS A 24 -14.99 -8.69 -4.53
CA LYS A 24 -15.76 -9.86 -4.97
C LYS A 24 -16.52 -9.61 -6.27
N LYS A 25 -17.12 -8.42 -6.45
CA LYS A 25 -17.75 -8.06 -7.72
C LYS A 25 -16.76 -8.08 -8.89
N ARG A 26 -15.52 -7.66 -8.64
CA ARG A 26 -14.43 -7.62 -9.64
C ARG A 26 -13.94 -9.00 -10.07
N GLU A 27 -14.15 -10.04 -9.28
CA GLU A 27 -13.76 -11.42 -9.63
C GLU A 27 -14.53 -11.95 -10.85
N LYS A 28 -15.73 -11.42 -11.08
CA LYS A 28 -16.60 -11.81 -12.21
C LYS A 28 -16.37 -10.94 -13.45
N TRP A 29 -15.40 -10.03 -13.42
CA TRP A 29 -15.15 -9.14 -14.55
C TRP A 29 -14.56 -9.90 -15.74
N SER A 30 -15.07 -9.57 -16.93
CA SER A 30 -14.42 -10.01 -18.17
C SER A 30 -12.99 -9.47 -18.25
N ARG A 31 -12.12 -10.21 -18.95
CA ARG A 31 -10.73 -9.80 -19.21
C ARG A 31 -10.63 -8.38 -19.74
N ARG A 32 -11.51 -7.99 -20.67
CA ARG A 32 -11.54 -6.64 -21.28
C ARG A 32 -11.80 -5.54 -20.24
N VAL A 33 -12.73 -5.77 -19.31
CA VAL A 33 -13.04 -4.81 -18.25
C VAL A 33 -11.88 -4.71 -17.25
N LEU A 34 -11.31 -5.85 -16.86
CA LEU A 34 -10.16 -5.89 -15.95
C LEU A 34 -8.94 -5.14 -16.51
N LEU A 35 -8.59 -5.38 -17.77
CA LEU A 35 -7.45 -4.72 -18.42
C LEU A 35 -7.65 -3.21 -18.51
N ARG A 36 -8.87 -2.74 -18.81
CA ARG A 36 -9.19 -1.31 -18.82
C ARG A 36 -8.99 -0.69 -17.44
N PHE A 37 -9.52 -1.35 -16.40
CA PHE A 37 -9.37 -0.90 -15.02
C PHE A 37 -7.90 -0.85 -14.59
N GLN A 38 -7.12 -1.90 -14.87
CA GLN A 38 -5.69 -1.93 -14.55
C GLN A 38 -4.92 -0.80 -15.23
N LYS A 39 -5.20 -0.51 -16.51
CA LYS A 39 -4.58 0.61 -17.22
C LYS A 39 -4.90 1.97 -16.58
N GLN A 40 -6.17 2.19 -16.21
CA GLN A 40 -6.58 3.42 -15.52
C GLN A 40 -5.92 3.57 -14.14
N GLN A 41 -5.86 2.48 -13.38
CA GLN A 41 -5.25 2.50 -12.04
C GLN A 41 -3.72 2.69 -12.11
N LEU A 42 -3.06 2.09 -13.10
CA LEU A 42 -1.62 2.28 -13.34
C LEU A 42 -1.31 3.74 -13.65
N ASP A 43 -2.03 4.34 -14.59
CA ASP A 43 -1.83 5.74 -14.97
C ASP A 43 -2.02 6.68 -13.77
N ARG A 44 -3.10 6.48 -12.99
CA ARG A 44 -3.35 7.23 -11.76
C ARG A 44 -2.22 7.07 -10.74
N LEU A 45 -1.76 5.85 -10.50
CA LEU A 45 -0.71 5.55 -9.51
C LEU A 45 0.61 6.21 -9.89
N VAL A 46 1.03 6.08 -11.14
CA VAL A 46 2.32 6.60 -11.60
C VAL A 46 2.31 8.13 -11.58
N ARG A 47 1.24 8.77 -12.05
CA ARG A 47 1.11 10.24 -11.99
C ARG A 47 1.13 10.75 -10.56
N TYR A 48 0.45 10.06 -9.64
CA TYR A 48 0.48 10.41 -8.22
C TYR A 48 1.90 10.26 -7.65
N ALA A 49 2.59 9.18 -7.97
CA ALA A 49 3.96 8.96 -7.52
C ALA A 49 4.91 10.07 -8.02
N VAL A 50 4.85 10.44 -9.30
CA VAL A 50 5.66 11.52 -9.89
C VAL A 50 5.37 12.88 -9.21
N ALA A 51 4.10 13.16 -8.92
CA ALA A 51 3.70 14.41 -8.29
C ALA A 51 4.15 14.52 -6.83
N HIS A 52 4.21 13.41 -6.10
CA HIS A 52 4.35 13.43 -4.63
C HIS A 52 5.61 12.76 -4.08
N SER A 53 6.37 12.01 -4.89
CA SER A 53 7.63 11.37 -4.51
C SER A 53 8.77 11.93 -5.36
N SER A 54 9.82 12.46 -4.71
CA SER A 54 11.00 12.94 -5.41
C SER A 54 11.72 11.80 -6.15
N PHE A 55 11.82 10.63 -5.52
CA PHE A 55 12.43 9.46 -6.14
C PHE A 55 11.77 9.09 -7.47
N TYR A 56 10.43 8.99 -7.52
CA TYR A 56 9.74 8.65 -8.77
C TYR A 56 9.72 9.78 -9.78
N ARG A 57 9.73 11.05 -9.33
CA ARG A 57 9.87 12.19 -10.23
C ARG A 57 11.21 12.17 -10.97
N ASP A 58 12.28 11.90 -10.24
CA ASP A 58 13.63 11.85 -10.83
C ASP A 58 13.80 10.58 -11.68
N LEU A 59 13.28 9.44 -11.22
CA LEU A 59 13.37 8.16 -11.94
C LEU A 59 12.61 8.15 -13.27
N TYR A 60 11.50 8.88 -13.36
CA TYR A 60 10.63 8.92 -14.55
C TYR A 60 10.73 10.24 -15.33
N ASN A 61 11.79 11.02 -15.12
CA ASN A 61 11.98 12.32 -15.75
C ASN A 61 12.02 12.26 -17.30
N GLU A 62 12.54 11.18 -17.87
CA GLU A 62 12.62 10.95 -19.33
C GLU A 62 11.37 10.25 -19.91
N ILE A 63 10.34 9.98 -19.10
CA ILE A 63 9.12 9.29 -19.55
C ILE A 63 8.05 10.32 -19.93
N SER A 64 7.55 10.25 -21.16
CA SER A 64 6.40 11.07 -21.58
C SER A 64 5.10 10.59 -20.94
N PHE A 65 4.30 11.54 -20.44
CA PHE A 65 2.99 11.32 -19.85
C PHE A 65 1.85 11.88 -20.71
N ASP A 66 2.09 12.16 -21.99
CA ASP A 66 1.08 12.64 -22.95
C ASP A 66 0.07 11.55 -23.34
N HIS A 67 0.44 10.29 -23.08
CA HIS A 67 -0.38 9.12 -23.28
C HIS A 67 -0.53 8.33 -21.98
N PRO A 68 -1.55 7.46 -21.87
CA PRO A 68 -1.69 6.61 -20.70
C PRO A 68 -0.44 5.75 -20.48
N VAL A 69 0.03 5.70 -19.23
CA VAL A 69 1.26 4.98 -18.87
C VAL A 69 1.19 3.50 -19.28
N ASN A 70 2.28 3.02 -19.87
CA ASN A 70 2.50 1.62 -20.17
C ASN A 70 3.58 1.06 -19.23
N LEU A 71 3.23 -0.03 -18.54
CA LEU A 71 4.07 -0.63 -17.49
C LEU A 71 5.45 -1.04 -17.99
N LYS A 72 5.56 -1.43 -19.27
CA LYS A 72 6.82 -1.88 -19.88
C LYS A 72 7.86 -0.76 -20.07
N ASP A 73 7.41 0.48 -20.09
CA ASP A 73 8.27 1.64 -20.32
C ASP A 73 8.84 2.17 -18.99
N LEU A 74 8.36 1.66 -17.85
CA LEU A 74 8.85 2.04 -16.53
C LEU A 74 10.11 1.24 -16.17
N PRO A 75 11.18 1.89 -15.69
CA PRO A 75 12.37 1.20 -15.21
C PRO A 75 12.05 0.30 -14.00
N VAL A 76 12.67 -0.89 -13.98
CA VAL A 76 12.52 -1.84 -12.87
C VAL A 76 13.33 -1.35 -11.68
N ILE A 77 12.71 -1.33 -10.50
CA ILE A 77 13.34 -0.97 -9.22
C ILE A 77 13.41 -2.18 -8.30
N ASN A 78 14.32 -2.14 -7.32
CA ASN A 78 14.53 -3.21 -6.35
C ASN A 78 14.48 -2.71 -4.91
N LYS A 79 14.37 -3.64 -3.95
CA LYS A 79 14.27 -3.34 -2.51
C LYS A 79 15.42 -2.48 -2.00
N GLN A 80 16.65 -2.76 -2.45
CA GLN A 80 17.82 -2.00 -2.02
C GLN A 80 17.73 -0.54 -2.46
N SER A 81 17.32 -0.29 -3.70
CA SER A 81 17.14 1.06 -4.24
C SER A 81 16.03 1.81 -3.50
N ILE A 82 14.92 1.15 -3.20
CA ILE A 82 13.82 1.73 -2.41
C ILE A 82 14.29 2.10 -1.00
N MET A 83 14.90 1.16 -0.27
CA MET A 83 15.30 1.41 1.11
C MET A 83 16.40 2.47 1.23
N LYS A 84 17.35 2.51 0.29
CA LYS A 84 18.39 3.55 0.24
C LYS A 84 17.79 4.95 0.01
N ASN A 85 16.68 5.04 -0.71
CA ASN A 85 16.03 6.30 -1.07
C ASN A 85 14.67 6.47 -0.39
N PHE A 86 14.44 5.81 0.76
CA PHE A 86 13.12 5.68 1.37
C PHE A 86 12.41 7.03 1.53
N ASP A 87 13.10 8.02 2.10
CA ASP A 87 12.55 9.35 2.32
C ASP A 87 12.10 10.07 1.04
N GLY A 88 12.73 9.75 -0.10
CA GLY A 88 12.33 10.26 -1.41
C GLY A 88 11.22 9.44 -2.08
N VAL A 89 11.09 8.16 -1.71
CA VAL A 89 10.03 7.24 -2.19
C VAL A 89 8.68 7.57 -1.53
N ILE A 90 8.69 7.92 -0.25
CA ILE A 90 7.47 8.22 0.49
C ILE A 90 6.85 9.54 0.01
N THR A 91 5.51 9.61 0.05
CA THR A 91 4.73 10.77 -0.42
C THR A 91 4.32 11.73 0.70
N ASP A 92 4.55 11.36 1.97
CA ASP A 92 4.41 12.22 3.13
C ASP A 92 5.78 12.48 3.75
N GLN A 93 6.26 13.73 3.63
CA GLN A 93 7.61 14.12 4.04
C GLN A 93 7.84 14.05 5.56
N ARG A 94 6.78 13.90 6.37
CA ARG A 94 6.91 13.68 7.82
C ARG A 94 7.46 12.29 8.15
N LEU A 95 7.39 11.35 7.22
CA LEU A 95 7.81 9.98 7.42
C LEU A 95 9.29 9.83 7.02
N LYS A 96 10.15 9.69 8.02
CA LYS A 96 11.60 9.51 7.85
C LYS A 96 12.02 8.11 8.27
N ILE A 97 12.92 7.50 7.49
CA ILE A 97 13.32 6.11 7.74
C ILE A 97 13.94 5.92 9.12
N ASP A 98 14.76 6.87 9.57
CA ASP A 98 15.44 6.80 10.87
C ASP A 98 14.42 6.92 12.02
N ASP A 99 13.54 7.93 11.99
CA ASP A 99 12.47 8.09 12.98
C ASP A 99 11.53 6.88 13.07
N ILE A 100 11.26 6.24 11.92
CA ILE A 100 10.43 5.03 11.87
C ILE A 100 11.17 3.84 12.47
N ASN A 101 12.47 3.68 12.19
CA ASN A 101 13.27 2.62 12.78
C ASN A 101 13.33 2.77 14.31
N ASP A 102 13.59 3.99 14.80
CA ASP A 102 13.59 4.30 16.23
C ASP A 102 12.22 4.00 16.85
N TYR A 103 11.12 4.37 16.18
CA TYR A 103 9.78 4.03 16.62
C TYR A 103 9.57 2.51 16.73
N ILE A 104 9.99 1.73 15.73
CA ILE A 104 9.84 0.28 15.73
C ILE A 104 10.64 -0.36 16.87
N GLU A 105 11.86 0.11 17.13
CA GLU A 105 12.73 -0.45 18.17
C GLU A 105 12.22 -0.20 19.58
N ASN A 106 11.52 0.92 19.78
CA ASN A 106 10.95 1.31 21.07
C ASN A 106 9.48 0.88 21.24
N LEU A 107 8.91 0.18 20.26
CA LEU A 107 7.50 -0.21 20.28
C LEU A 107 7.26 -1.37 21.25
N SER A 108 6.48 -1.14 22.30
CA SER A 108 6.14 -2.16 23.30
C SER A 108 4.82 -2.89 23.02
N PHE A 109 3.92 -2.30 22.22
CA PHE A 109 2.67 -2.91 21.77
C PHE A 109 2.26 -2.36 20.41
N ASP A 110 1.40 -3.07 19.69
CA ASP A 110 0.94 -2.65 18.36
C ASP A 110 0.14 -1.33 18.41
N ASP A 111 0.65 -0.28 17.75
CA ASP A 111 0.01 1.03 17.62
C ASP A 111 0.27 1.67 16.24
N TYR A 112 -0.42 2.76 15.96
CA TYR A 112 -0.23 3.57 14.76
C TYR A 112 0.85 4.63 14.99
N TYR A 113 1.87 4.63 14.14
CA TYR A 113 2.85 5.71 14.05
C TYR A 113 2.14 7.02 13.66
N PHE A 114 2.46 8.12 14.36
CA PHE A 114 1.69 9.37 14.34
C PHE A 114 0.18 9.22 14.53
N GLY A 115 -0.27 8.12 15.13
CA GLY A 115 -1.69 7.82 15.30
C GLY A 115 -2.43 7.49 13.99
N GLU A 116 -1.75 7.39 12.85
CA GLU A 116 -2.38 7.27 11.53
C GLU A 116 -1.76 6.18 10.65
N TYR A 117 -0.50 5.82 10.87
CA TYR A 117 0.22 4.91 9.99
C TYR A 117 0.48 3.56 10.65
N ARG A 118 0.21 2.49 9.90
CA ARG A 118 0.67 1.14 10.24
C ARG A 118 2.04 0.91 9.64
N VAL A 119 3.00 0.57 10.49
CA VAL A 119 4.36 0.23 10.07
C VAL A 119 4.52 -1.28 10.15
N LEU A 120 4.96 -1.86 9.04
CA LEU A 120 5.30 -3.27 8.94
C LEU A 120 6.76 -3.39 8.53
N THR A 121 7.44 -4.40 9.07
CA THR A 121 8.81 -4.72 8.70
C THR A 121 8.91 -6.11 8.10
N THR A 122 9.87 -6.29 7.19
CA THR A 122 10.27 -7.61 6.72
C THR A 122 11.77 -7.79 6.87
N THR A 123 12.16 -8.84 7.58
CA THR A 123 13.55 -9.30 7.61
C THR A 123 13.78 -10.10 6.34
N GLY A 124 14.38 -9.48 5.33
CA GLY A 124 14.67 -10.16 4.05
C GLY A 124 15.86 -11.11 4.20
N SER A 125 15.94 -12.11 3.31
CA SER A 125 17.09 -13.03 3.19
C SER A 125 18.42 -12.32 2.89
N THR A 126 18.36 -11.09 2.39
CA THR A 126 19.53 -10.24 2.07
C THR A 126 20.06 -9.46 3.28
N GLY A 127 19.53 -9.67 4.48
CA GLY A 127 19.90 -8.92 5.70
C GLY A 127 19.34 -7.50 5.79
N LEU A 128 18.85 -6.94 4.67
CA LEU A 128 18.24 -5.61 4.65
C LEU A 128 16.79 -5.66 5.16
N ARG A 129 16.52 -5.01 6.29
CA ARG A 129 15.16 -4.82 6.81
C ARG A 129 14.36 -3.94 5.84
N GLY A 130 13.22 -4.44 5.38
CA GLY A 130 12.26 -3.64 4.61
C GLY A 130 11.29 -2.96 5.56
N VAL A 131 10.97 -1.69 5.30
CA VAL A 131 9.98 -0.91 6.06
C VAL A 131 8.84 -0.54 5.12
N PHE A 132 7.60 -0.79 5.54
CA PHE A 132 6.39 -0.50 4.79
C PHE A 132 5.44 0.30 5.66
N VAL A 133 4.95 1.42 5.13
CA VAL A 133 4.09 2.34 5.88
C VAL A 133 2.75 2.45 5.17
N TYR A 134 1.68 2.19 5.91
CA TYR A 134 0.31 2.22 5.40
C TYR A 134 -0.50 3.27 6.16
N GLY A 135 -0.97 4.31 5.47
CA GLY A 135 -2.05 5.13 5.99
C GLY A 135 -3.32 4.28 6.20
N ARG A 136 -4.25 4.76 7.02
CA ARG A 136 -5.44 3.99 7.42
C ARG A 136 -6.28 3.47 6.25
N GLU A 137 -6.45 4.26 5.20
CA GLU A 137 -7.19 3.82 4.00
C GLU A 137 -6.47 2.69 3.26
N ALA A 138 -5.15 2.83 3.07
CA ALA A 138 -4.33 1.78 2.47
C ALA A 138 -4.34 0.51 3.34
N TRP A 139 -4.34 0.67 4.67
CA TRP A 139 -4.46 -0.46 5.60
C TRP A 139 -5.80 -1.20 5.45
N SER A 140 -6.91 -0.49 5.31
CA SER A 140 -8.22 -1.10 5.02
C SER A 140 -8.22 -1.90 3.71
N VAL A 141 -7.48 -1.46 2.68
CA VAL A 141 -7.30 -2.21 1.44
C VAL A 141 -6.56 -3.53 1.68
N ILE A 142 -5.49 -3.52 2.49
CA ILE A 142 -4.75 -4.73 2.86
C ILE A 142 -5.66 -5.71 3.61
N LEU A 143 -6.40 -5.24 4.61
CA LEU A 143 -7.36 -6.08 5.36
C LEU A 143 -8.43 -6.68 4.44
N ALA A 144 -8.94 -5.91 3.48
CA ALA A 144 -9.92 -6.39 2.51
C ALA A 144 -9.35 -7.46 1.57
N ALA A 145 -8.09 -7.32 1.15
CA ALA A 145 -7.37 -8.28 0.31
C ALA A 145 -7.09 -9.59 1.06
N VAL A 146 -6.68 -9.51 2.34
CA VAL A 146 -6.49 -10.70 3.19
C VAL A 146 -7.82 -11.43 3.36
N ASN A 147 -8.90 -10.73 3.69
CA ASN A 147 -10.24 -11.33 3.82
C ASN A 147 -10.68 -12.03 2.51
N ARG A 148 -10.42 -11.40 1.36
CA ARG A 148 -10.69 -11.99 0.05
C ARG A 148 -9.88 -13.27 -0.17
N ALA A 149 -8.57 -13.25 0.09
CA ALA A 149 -7.71 -14.42 -0.05
C ALA A 149 -8.14 -15.58 0.87
N SER A 150 -8.48 -15.28 2.12
CA SER A 150 -9.02 -16.26 3.08
C SER A 150 -10.34 -16.87 2.61
N SER A 151 -11.21 -16.08 1.98
CA SER A 151 -12.45 -16.59 1.38
C SER A 151 -12.16 -17.55 0.22
N LEU A 152 -11.19 -17.24 -0.63
CA LEU A 152 -10.78 -18.11 -1.75
C LEU A 152 -10.12 -19.42 -1.28
N MET A 153 -9.43 -19.39 -0.14
CA MET A 153 -8.84 -20.59 0.49
C MET A 153 -9.86 -21.39 1.33
N GLY A 154 -11.13 -20.98 1.38
CA GLY A 154 -12.17 -21.66 2.17
C GLY A 154 -12.06 -21.47 3.69
N LEU A 155 -11.15 -20.61 4.16
CA LEU A 155 -10.95 -20.31 5.60
C LEU A 155 -12.07 -19.44 6.17
N LEU A 156 -12.70 -18.63 5.32
CA LEU A 156 -13.86 -17.83 5.66
C LEU A 156 -15.01 -18.24 4.73
N ARG A 157 -16.09 -18.80 5.30
CA ARG A 157 -17.31 -19.05 4.53
C ARG A 157 -17.86 -17.69 4.07
N SER A 158 -17.86 -17.46 2.76
CA SER A 158 -18.73 -16.42 2.20
C SER A 158 -20.16 -16.86 2.49
N ARG A 159 -20.88 -16.14 3.37
CA ARG A 159 -22.34 -16.22 3.33
C ARG A 159 -22.74 -15.69 1.96
N GLU A 160 -23.28 -16.59 1.14
CA GLU A 160 -23.96 -16.24 -0.11
C GLU A 160 -25.19 -15.39 0.18
#